data_AF-A0A351GEN9-F1
#
_entry.id   AF-A0A351GEN9-F1
#
_cell.length_a   1.000
_cell.length_b   1.000
_cell.length_c   1.000
_cell.angle_alpha   90.00
_cell.angle_beta   90.00
_cell.angle_gamma   90.00
#
_symmetry.space_group_name_H-M   'P 1'
#
loop_
_entity.id
_entity.type
_entity.pdbx_description
1 polymer ?
#
loop_
_entity_poly.entity_id
_entity_poly.type
_entity_poly.pdbx_seq_one_letter_code
_entity_poly.pdbx_strand_id
1 'polypeptide(L)'
;MNNRYKIKSLRVIVVLALVFIVGFQSFAQSKSNKGTEFWVGFMFHYEGSSAGHSLYITSDSNTSGTVSVPGENWSQNFTVTANNLTVVTVPSSAAYNGCSDCITTKGIKIVSDDNIVVYAHQYLGNQSDATLVLPTRTLGKEYFAASYYQSSASSTRGRSTFLIVGTQDSTVVRITPKIAIQKGS
;
A
#
# COMPACT_ATOMS: atom_id res chain seq x y z
N MET A 1 -14.79 18.76 62.94
CA MET A 1 -14.05 19.41 61.82
C MET A 1 -13.66 18.50 60.64
N ASN A 2 -14.03 17.20 60.56
CA ASN A 2 -13.37 16.28 59.60
C ASN A 2 -14.18 15.74 58.40
N ASN A 3 -15.47 16.08 58.22
CA ASN A 3 -16.28 15.38 57.20
C ASN A 3 -16.11 15.95 55.77
N ARG A 4 -15.80 17.24 55.62
CA ARG A 4 -15.63 17.86 54.29
C ARG A 4 -14.32 17.44 53.58
N TYR A 5 -13.27 17.10 54.32
CA TYR A 5 -12.00 16.61 53.74
C TYR A 5 -12.12 15.17 53.23
N LYS A 6 -12.85 14.29 53.96
CA LYS A 6 -13.11 12.90 53.55
C LYS A 6 -13.92 12.77 52.25
N ILE A 7 -14.88 13.67 52.03
CA ILE A 7 -15.71 13.67 50.81
C ILE A 7 -14.89 14.14 49.59
N LYS A 8 -13.97 15.11 49.78
CA LYS A 8 -13.06 15.55 48.72
C LYS A 8 -12.06 14.45 48.35
N SER A 9 -11.48 13.75 49.32
CA SER A 9 -10.56 12.63 49.06
C SER A 9 -11.25 11.45 48.38
N LEU A 10 -12.50 11.12 48.75
CA LEU A 10 -13.26 10.04 48.10
C LEU A 10 -13.57 10.36 46.64
N ARG A 11 -13.94 11.60 46.32
CA ARG A 11 -14.15 12.04 44.91
C ARG A 11 -12.89 11.96 44.08
N VAL A 12 -11.74 12.34 44.66
CA VAL A 12 -10.44 12.25 43.98
C VAL A 12 -10.07 10.79 43.71
N ILE A 13 -10.30 9.87 44.66
CA ILE A 13 -10.06 8.44 44.48
C ILE A 13 -10.97 7.84 43.40
N VAL A 14 -12.25 8.22 43.38
CA VAL A 14 -13.21 7.75 42.35
C VAL A 14 -12.82 8.25 40.96
N VAL A 15 -12.39 9.52 40.83
CA VAL A 15 -11.90 10.07 39.55
C VAL A 15 -10.62 9.38 39.10
N LEU A 16 -9.66 9.13 40.00
CA LEU A 16 -8.43 8.40 39.67
C LEU A 16 -8.71 6.96 39.26
N ALA A 17 -9.65 6.28 39.92
CA ALA A 17 -10.07 4.92 39.56
C ALA A 17 -10.76 4.89 38.18
N LEU A 18 -11.61 5.87 37.86
CA LEU A 18 -12.21 6.02 36.54
C LEU A 18 -11.15 6.26 35.45
N VAL A 19 -10.15 7.12 35.69
CA VAL A 19 -9.06 7.37 34.73
C VAL A 19 -8.21 6.09 34.53
N PHE A 20 -7.97 5.31 35.58
CA PHE A 20 -7.24 4.05 35.48
C PHE A 20 -8.01 2.98 34.68
N ILE A 21 -9.33 2.88 34.86
CA ILE A 21 -10.18 1.91 34.13
C ILE A 21 -10.27 2.27 32.63
N VAL A 22 -10.28 3.56 32.29
CA VAL A 22 -10.33 4.03 30.89
C VAL A 22 -8.96 3.94 30.21
N GLY A 23 -7.86 3.91 30.97
CA GLY A 23 -6.49 3.84 30.44
C GLY A 23 -6.04 2.49 29.88
N PHE A 24 -6.76 1.39 30.15
CA PHE A 24 -6.34 0.04 29.71
C PHE A 24 -6.80 -0.35 28.30
N GLN A 25 -7.49 0.53 27.57
CA GLN A 25 -8.04 0.24 26.24
C GLN A 25 -7.35 1.06 25.13
N SER A 26 -6.07 1.40 25.28
CA SER A 26 -5.31 1.96 24.16
C SER A 26 -4.84 0.82 23.25
N PHE A 27 -5.60 0.51 22.20
CA PHE A 27 -5.06 -0.23 21.06
C PHE A 27 -4.02 0.66 20.38
N ALA A 28 -2.75 0.49 20.72
CA ALA A 28 -1.68 1.06 19.92
C ALA A 28 -1.80 0.47 18.51
N GLN A 29 -2.07 1.32 17.51
CA GLN A 29 -2.10 0.89 16.13
C GLN A 29 -0.67 0.54 15.72
N SER A 30 -0.32 -0.75 15.83
CA SER A 30 0.93 -1.25 15.29
C SER A 30 0.87 -1.13 13.76
N LYS A 31 1.51 -0.09 13.23
CA LYS A 31 1.74 0.04 11.79
C LYS A 31 2.79 -1.01 11.42
N SER A 32 2.32 -2.12 10.88
CA SER A 32 3.15 -3.21 10.40
C SER A 32 3.11 -3.27 8.88
N ASN A 33 4.22 -3.67 8.27
CA ASN A 33 4.26 -4.10 6.87
C ASN A 33 3.70 -5.51 6.67
N LYS A 34 3.36 -6.22 7.77
CA LYS A 34 2.64 -7.49 7.74
C LYS A 34 1.12 -7.28 7.68
N GLY A 35 0.44 -8.02 6.83
CA GLY A 35 -1.02 -8.01 6.72
C GLY A 35 -1.54 -9.10 5.81
N THR A 36 -2.86 -9.12 5.61
CA THR A 36 -3.58 -10.13 4.81
C THR A 36 -4.19 -9.58 3.53
N GLU A 37 -4.21 -8.25 3.36
CA GLU A 37 -4.73 -7.61 2.15
C GLU A 37 -3.83 -6.44 1.74
N PHE A 38 -3.50 -6.40 0.46
CA PHE A 38 -2.64 -5.39 -0.15
C PHE A 38 -3.19 -4.98 -1.52
N TRP A 39 -2.86 -3.74 -1.89
CA TRP A 39 -3.12 -3.20 -3.22
C TRP A 39 -1.86 -2.55 -3.77
N VAL A 40 -1.54 -2.81 -5.04
CA VAL A 40 -0.41 -2.19 -5.73
C VAL A 40 -0.73 -2.03 -7.21
N GLY A 41 -0.10 -1.06 -7.86
CA GLY A 41 -0.13 -0.90 -9.31
C GLY A 41 1.28 -0.63 -9.81
N PHE A 42 1.54 -1.02 -11.04
CA PHE A 42 2.81 -0.75 -11.71
C PHE A 42 2.65 0.45 -12.63
N MET A 43 3.62 1.37 -12.56
CA MET A 43 3.61 2.59 -13.37
C MET A 43 4.13 2.31 -14.78
N PHE A 44 4.16 3.36 -15.61
CA PHE A 44 4.83 3.31 -16.91
C PHE A 44 6.30 2.91 -16.75
N HIS A 45 6.72 1.89 -17.49
CA HIS A 45 8.12 1.55 -17.68
C HIS A 45 8.61 2.06 -19.04
N TYR A 46 9.86 2.51 -19.14
CA TYR A 46 10.43 3.04 -20.39
C TYR A 46 10.32 2.05 -21.57
N GLU A 47 10.53 0.77 -21.27
CA GLU A 47 10.43 -0.37 -22.20
C GLU A 47 8.99 -0.86 -22.46
N GLY A 48 7.99 -0.16 -21.92
CA GLY A 48 6.59 -0.46 -22.13
C GLY A 48 6.16 -1.83 -21.61
N SER A 49 5.33 -2.52 -22.38
CA SER A 49 4.75 -3.83 -22.04
C SER A 49 5.75 -5.00 -22.07
N SER A 50 7.01 -4.75 -22.42
CA SER A 50 8.07 -5.74 -22.31
C SER A 50 8.60 -5.86 -20.87
N ALA A 51 8.24 -4.92 -19.99
CA ALA A 51 8.67 -4.93 -18.59
C ALA A 51 8.10 -6.11 -17.80
N GLY A 52 8.93 -6.67 -16.94
CA GLY A 52 8.54 -7.66 -15.94
C GLY A 52 7.86 -7.00 -14.74
N HIS A 53 6.89 -7.71 -14.16
CA HIS A 53 6.13 -7.27 -12.99
C HIS A 53 6.05 -8.45 -12.02
N SER A 54 6.76 -8.36 -10.90
CA SER A 54 6.85 -9.45 -9.93
C SER A 54 6.51 -8.98 -8.52
N LEU A 55 5.81 -9.85 -7.80
CA LEU A 55 5.53 -9.73 -6.39
C LEU A 55 6.39 -10.74 -5.64
N TYR A 56 7.12 -10.26 -4.65
CA TYR A 56 7.95 -11.05 -3.74
C TYR A 56 7.22 -11.11 -2.41
N ILE A 57 6.79 -12.31 -2.03
CA ILE A 57 5.90 -12.55 -0.90
C ILE A 57 6.63 -13.42 0.11
N THR A 58 6.65 -13.00 1.37
CA THR A 58 7.24 -13.75 2.48
C THR A 58 6.28 -13.82 3.67
N SER A 59 6.48 -14.81 4.54
CA SER A 59 5.74 -14.97 5.79
C SER A 59 6.62 -15.70 6.80
N ASP A 60 6.35 -15.53 8.09
CA ASP A 60 6.90 -16.37 9.17
C ASP A 60 6.04 -17.61 9.48
N SER A 61 4.89 -17.76 8.82
CA SER A 61 4.04 -18.95 8.85
C SER A 61 3.86 -19.56 7.44
N ASN A 62 3.51 -20.85 7.39
CA ASN A 62 3.01 -21.44 6.15
C ASN A 62 1.63 -20.85 5.86
N THR A 63 1.40 -20.29 4.67
CA THR A 63 0.12 -19.70 4.30
C THR A 63 -0.12 -19.84 2.80
N SER A 64 -1.37 -19.65 2.39
CA SER A 64 -1.76 -19.48 1.00
C SER A 64 -2.41 -18.12 0.76
N GLY A 65 -2.62 -17.81 -0.51
CA GLY A 65 -3.35 -16.62 -0.92
C GLY A 65 -3.58 -16.57 -2.43
N THR A 66 -4.13 -15.45 -2.86
CA THR A 66 -4.43 -15.15 -4.26
C THR A 66 -3.94 -13.76 -4.62
N VAL A 67 -3.24 -13.67 -5.74
CA VAL A 67 -2.97 -12.41 -6.45
C VAL A 67 -3.97 -12.32 -7.59
N SER A 68 -4.68 -11.20 -7.71
CA SER A 68 -5.60 -10.95 -8.82
C SER A 68 -5.49 -9.52 -9.33
N VAL A 69 -5.95 -9.29 -10.54
CA VAL A 69 -6.21 -7.95 -11.07
C VAL A 69 -7.71 -7.86 -11.29
N PRO A 70 -8.52 -7.38 -10.33
CA PRO A 70 -9.98 -7.54 -10.37
C PRO A 70 -10.67 -6.94 -11.59
N GLY A 71 -10.08 -5.90 -12.18
CA GLY A 71 -10.59 -5.28 -13.41
C GLY A 71 -10.12 -5.96 -14.70
N GLU A 72 -9.37 -7.06 -14.60
CA GLU A 72 -8.87 -7.86 -15.71
C GLU A 72 -9.22 -9.34 -15.49
N ASN A 73 -9.19 -10.15 -16.55
CA ASN A 73 -9.43 -11.59 -16.43
C ASN A 73 -8.13 -12.34 -16.06
N TRP A 74 -7.51 -11.99 -14.91
CA TRP A 74 -6.31 -12.64 -14.42
C TRP A 74 -6.27 -12.79 -12.90
N SER A 75 -5.92 -14.00 -12.46
CA SER A 75 -5.72 -14.35 -11.06
C SER A 75 -4.76 -15.55 -10.96
N GLN A 76 -3.99 -15.59 -9.89
CA GLN A 76 -3.06 -16.69 -9.59
C GLN A 76 -3.03 -16.95 -8.08
N ASN A 77 -3.23 -18.22 -7.70
CA ASN A 77 -3.03 -18.66 -6.32
C ASN A 77 -1.53 -18.85 -6.03
N PHE A 78 -1.15 -18.63 -4.78
CA PHE A 78 0.21 -18.83 -4.31
C PHE A 78 0.23 -19.51 -2.94
N THR A 79 1.34 -20.14 -2.63
CA THR A 79 1.66 -20.68 -1.30
C THR A 79 2.98 -20.08 -0.84
N VAL A 80 3.10 -19.82 0.46
CA VAL A 80 4.31 -19.35 1.11
C VAL A 80 4.70 -20.40 2.14
N THR A 81 5.89 -20.96 1.99
CA THR A 81 6.53 -21.72 3.06
C THR A 81 7.13 -20.73 4.06
N ALA A 82 6.92 -20.96 5.36
CA ALA A 82 7.45 -20.11 6.42
C ALA A 82 8.93 -19.81 6.22
N ASN A 83 9.30 -18.55 6.38
CA ASN A 83 10.65 -18.00 6.25
C ASN A 83 11.30 -18.18 4.87
N ASN A 84 10.49 -18.45 3.84
CA ASN A 84 10.95 -18.54 2.44
C ASN A 84 10.28 -17.48 1.57
N LEU A 85 10.91 -17.23 0.41
CA LEU A 85 10.41 -16.33 -0.60
C LEU A 85 9.54 -17.07 -1.62
N THR A 86 8.35 -16.52 -1.86
CA THR A 86 7.48 -16.88 -2.98
C THR A 86 7.46 -15.73 -3.99
N VAL A 87 7.60 -16.04 -5.28
CA VAL A 87 7.53 -15.05 -6.36
C VAL A 87 6.28 -15.31 -7.21
N VAL A 88 5.47 -14.27 -7.41
CA VAL A 88 4.34 -14.27 -8.34
C VAL A 88 4.59 -13.24 -9.43
N THR A 89 4.66 -13.69 -10.68
CA THR A 89 4.80 -12.80 -11.83
C THR A 89 3.43 -12.46 -12.39
N VAL A 90 3.10 -11.18 -12.43
CA VAL A 90 1.86 -10.67 -13.04
C VAL A 90 2.12 -10.41 -14.51
N PRO A 91 1.31 -10.94 -15.45
CA PRO A 91 1.55 -10.74 -16.87
C PRO A 91 1.40 -9.26 -17.23
N SER A 92 2.24 -8.78 -18.14
CA SER A 92 2.20 -7.39 -18.56
C SER A 92 0.84 -6.98 -19.14
N SER A 93 0.07 -7.90 -19.73
CA SER A 93 -1.29 -7.61 -20.23
C SER A 93 -2.25 -7.18 -19.11
N ALA A 94 -2.03 -7.65 -17.88
CA ALA A 94 -2.86 -7.33 -16.72
C ALA A 94 -2.26 -6.24 -15.82
N ALA A 95 -0.92 -6.09 -15.78
CA ALA A 95 -0.23 -5.16 -14.88
C ALA A 95 0.20 -3.83 -15.51
N TYR A 96 0.60 -3.84 -16.79
CA TYR A 96 1.25 -2.66 -17.37
C TYR A 96 0.27 -1.50 -17.53
N ASN A 97 0.68 -0.34 -17.00
CA ASN A 97 -0.07 0.90 -17.11
C ASN A 97 0.73 1.94 -17.92
N GLY A 98 0.37 2.07 -19.20
CA GLY A 98 0.96 3.05 -20.10
C GLY A 98 0.20 4.37 -20.19
N CYS A 99 -0.82 4.56 -19.35
CA CYS A 99 -1.77 5.64 -19.49
C CYS A 99 -1.46 6.77 -18.49
N SER A 100 -1.72 8.02 -18.88
CA SER A 100 -1.47 9.22 -18.06
C SER A 100 -2.72 10.09 -18.05
N ASP A 101 -3.05 10.66 -16.88
CA ASP A 101 -4.30 11.42 -16.63
C ASP A 101 -5.58 10.63 -16.93
N CYS A 102 -5.60 9.34 -16.61
CA CYS A 102 -6.72 8.44 -16.87
C CYS A 102 -6.92 7.43 -15.74
N ILE A 103 -8.08 6.79 -15.73
CA ILE A 103 -8.42 5.71 -14.82
C ILE A 103 -8.31 4.39 -15.59
N THR A 104 -7.64 3.41 -14.99
CA THR A 104 -7.43 2.08 -15.58
C THR A 104 -7.81 0.99 -14.58
N THR A 105 -8.11 -0.20 -15.10
CA THR A 105 -8.50 -1.40 -14.36
C THR A 105 -7.34 -2.29 -13.89
N LYS A 106 -6.11 -1.77 -13.91
CA LYS A 106 -4.84 -2.51 -13.70
C LYS A 106 -4.38 -2.60 -12.23
N GLY A 107 -5.28 -2.37 -11.27
CA GLY A 107 -4.97 -2.49 -9.83
C GLY A 107 -4.81 -3.95 -9.41
N ILE A 108 -3.68 -4.29 -8.80
CA ILE A 108 -3.39 -5.65 -8.33
C ILE A 108 -3.80 -5.77 -6.87
N LYS A 109 -4.63 -6.77 -6.57
CA LYS A 109 -5.04 -7.15 -5.22
C LYS A 109 -4.30 -8.40 -4.78
N ILE A 110 -3.77 -8.40 -3.57
CA ILE A 110 -3.17 -9.57 -2.93
C ILE A 110 -3.95 -9.85 -1.66
N VAL A 111 -4.45 -11.07 -1.52
CA VAL A 111 -5.14 -11.55 -0.31
C VAL A 111 -4.48 -12.84 0.16
N SER A 112 -4.26 -12.99 1.45
CA SER A 112 -3.72 -14.21 2.07
C SER A 112 -4.48 -14.61 3.32
N ASP A 113 -4.39 -15.89 3.67
CA ASP A 113 -5.04 -16.46 4.85
C ASP A 113 -4.39 -15.94 6.15
N ASP A 114 -3.05 -15.88 6.19
CA ASP A 114 -2.26 -15.30 7.28
C ASP A 114 -1.47 -14.07 6.86
N ASN A 115 -0.83 -13.42 7.84
CA ASN A 115 0.01 -12.24 7.64
C ASN A 115 1.22 -12.53 6.74
N ILE A 116 1.30 -11.84 5.60
CA ILE A 116 2.45 -11.84 4.69
C ILE A 116 3.12 -10.47 4.65
N VAL A 117 4.33 -10.39 4.08
CA VAL A 117 4.97 -9.15 3.62
C VAL A 117 5.10 -9.21 2.10
N VAL A 118 4.81 -8.11 1.42
CA VAL A 118 4.82 -8.02 -0.04
C VAL A 118 5.78 -6.93 -0.51
N TYR A 119 6.65 -7.27 -1.46
CA TYR A 119 7.40 -6.30 -2.25
C TYR A 119 6.98 -6.40 -3.70
N ALA A 120 6.83 -5.26 -4.37
CA ALA A 120 6.60 -5.20 -5.81
C ALA A 120 7.88 -4.76 -6.51
N HIS A 121 8.14 -5.35 -7.68
CA HIS A 121 9.33 -5.09 -8.48
C HIS A 121 8.93 -5.01 -9.95
N GLN A 122 9.30 -3.91 -10.60
CA GLN A 122 9.18 -3.71 -12.03
C GLN A 122 10.58 -3.65 -12.63
N TYR A 123 10.83 -4.37 -13.72
CA TYR A 123 12.18 -4.47 -14.26
C TYR A 123 12.20 -4.70 -15.77
N LEU A 124 13.18 -4.11 -16.46
CA LEU A 124 13.67 -4.60 -17.75
C LEU A 124 15.06 -4.06 -18.05
N GLY A 125 15.95 -4.91 -18.56
CA GLY A 125 17.31 -4.50 -18.91
C GLY A 125 18.07 -3.94 -17.70
N ASN A 126 18.57 -2.72 -17.83
CA ASN A 126 19.30 -1.99 -16.77
C ASN A 126 18.40 -1.04 -15.95
N GLN A 127 17.08 -1.22 -16.00
CA GLN A 127 16.09 -0.39 -15.30
C GLN A 127 15.28 -1.27 -14.36
N SER A 128 15.14 -0.82 -13.11
CA SER A 128 14.42 -1.51 -12.04
C SER A 128 13.82 -0.49 -11.08
N ASP A 129 12.62 -0.78 -10.59
CA ASP A 129 11.96 -0.08 -9.48
C ASP A 129 11.35 -1.11 -8.54
N ALA A 130 11.49 -0.91 -7.23
CA ALA A 130 10.96 -1.81 -6.23
C ALA A 130 10.42 -1.06 -5.01
N THR A 131 9.34 -1.58 -4.43
CA THR A 131 8.70 -0.96 -3.28
C THR A 131 8.19 -2.00 -2.28
N LEU A 132 8.22 -1.65 -1.00
CA LEU A 132 7.49 -2.36 0.04
C LEU A 132 6.01 -1.99 -0.07
N VAL A 133 5.14 -2.98 -0.29
CA VAL A 133 3.70 -2.75 -0.36
C VAL A 133 3.13 -2.78 1.05
N LEU A 134 2.51 -1.68 1.47
CA LEU A 134 1.86 -1.60 2.77
C LEU A 134 0.48 -2.27 2.72
N PRO A 135 0.08 -3.01 3.78
CA PRO A 135 -1.24 -3.63 3.83
C PRO A 135 -2.34 -2.58 3.94
N THR A 136 -3.53 -2.86 3.42
CA THR A 136 -4.66 -1.91 3.36
C THR A 136 -4.96 -1.26 4.71
N ARG A 137 -4.84 -2.04 5.81
CA ARG A 137 -5.08 -1.57 7.19
C ARG A 137 -4.10 -0.48 7.68
N THR A 138 -2.95 -0.31 7.05
CA THR A 138 -1.95 0.69 7.47
C THR A 138 -1.97 1.96 6.63
N LEU A 139 -2.65 1.95 5.49
CA LEU A 139 -2.74 3.09 4.56
C LEU A 139 -3.27 4.36 5.25
N GLY A 140 -2.67 5.49 4.90
CA GLY A 140 -3.13 6.83 5.26
C GLY A 140 -4.02 7.45 4.18
N LYS A 141 -4.40 8.71 4.40
CA LYS A 141 -5.18 9.52 3.44
C LYS A 141 -4.36 10.60 2.74
N GLU A 142 -3.13 10.82 3.19
CA GLU A 142 -2.24 11.87 2.70
C GLU A 142 -0.91 11.26 2.30
N TYR A 143 -0.45 11.59 1.09
CA TYR A 143 0.78 11.08 0.50
C TYR A 143 1.49 12.22 -0.24
N PHE A 144 2.81 12.13 -0.30
CA PHE A 144 3.65 13.05 -1.08
C PHE A 144 4.33 12.26 -2.18
N ALA A 145 4.15 12.70 -3.43
CA ALA A 145 4.95 12.23 -4.56
C ALA A 145 6.18 13.13 -4.69
N ALA A 146 7.36 12.57 -4.45
CA ALA A 146 8.62 13.26 -4.67
C ALA A 146 9.15 12.95 -6.07
N SER A 147 9.61 13.98 -6.78
CA SER A 147 10.19 13.87 -8.12
C SER A 147 11.42 14.76 -8.24
N TYR A 148 12.18 14.55 -9.32
CA TYR A 148 13.36 15.34 -9.64
C TYR A 148 13.29 15.82 -11.09
N TYR A 149 14.06 16.84 -11.44
CA TYR A 149 14.14 17.33 -12.80
C TYR A 149 14.91 16.35 -13.70
N GLN A 150 14.26 15.86 -14.76
CA GLN A 150 14.86 14.91 -15.69
C GLN A 150 15.34 15.63 -16.96
N SER A 151 16.65 15.83 -17.07
CA SER A 151 17.28 16.55 -18.18
C SER A 151 17.25 15.79 -19.52
N SER A 152 17.10 14.47 -19.49
CA SER A 152 17.12 13.59 -20.67
C SER A 152 15.76 12.95 -20.98
N ALA A 153 14.67 13.46 -20.41
CA ALA A 153 13.32 12.97 -20.71
C ALA A 153 12.92 13.35 -22.14
N SER A 154 12.33 12.42 -22.89
CA SER A 154 11.71 12.74 -24.17
C SER A 154 10.34 13.41 -23.94
N SER A 155 9.70 13.87 -25.01
CA SER A 155 8.33 14.42 -24.93
C SER A 155 7.29 13.40 -24.42
N THR A 156 7.59 12.10 -24.47
CA THR A 156 6.64 11.02 -24.16
C THR A 156 7.15 10.00 -23.13
N ARG A 157 8.43 10.01 -22.76
CA ARG A 157 9.05 9.01 -21.87
C ARG A 157 10.12 9.60 -20.97
N GLY A 158 10.43 8.89 -19.88
CA GLY A 158 11.51 9.26 -18.97
C GLY A 158 11.17 10.41 -18.02
N ARG A 159 9.88 10.72 -17.86
CA ARG A 159 9.38 11.67 -16.85
C ARG A 159 8.96 10.94 -15.57
N SER A 160 9.07 11.60 -14.43
CA SER A 160 8.57 11.09 -13.15
C SER A 160 7.06 10.95 -13.25
N THR A 161 6.58 9.76 -12.95
CA THR A 161 5.16 9.43 -12.89
C THR A 161 4.80 9.03 -11.48
N PHE A 162 3.52 9.15 -11.14
CA PHE A 162 2.95 8.56 -9.94
C PHE A 162 1.63 7.91 -10.33
N LEU A 163 1.23 6.90 -9.57
CA LEU A 163 -0.04 6.19 -9.74
C LEU A 163 -0.73 6.11 -8.38
N ILE A 164 -2.07 6.13 -8.42
CA ILE A 164 -2.91 5.97 -7.24
C ILE A 164 -3.81 4.76 -7.48
N VAL A 165 -3.85 3.84 -6.51
CA VAL A 165 -4.81 2.72 -6.50
C VAL A 165 -5.90 3.03 -5.51
N GLY A 166 -7.15 3.11 -5.98
CA GLY A 166 -8.32 3.17 -5.10
C GLY A 166 -8.58 1.78 -4.50
N THR A 167 -8.50 1.65 -3.18
CA THR A 167 -8.76 0.38 -2.48
C THR A 167 -10.23 0.16 -2.15
N GLN A 168 -11.07 1.18 -2.39
CA GLN A 168 -12.51 1.17 -2.17
C GLN A 168 -13.22 1.80 -3.37
N ASP A 169 -14.46 1.38 -3.58
CA ASP A 169 -15.31 1.93 -4.62
C ASP A 169 -15.52 3.43 -4.43
N SER A 170 -15.67 4.15 -5.56
CA SER A 170 -15.91 5.59 -5.56
C SER A 170 -14.86 6.42 -4.81
N THR A 171 -13.59 5.96 -4.78
CA THR A 171 -12.48 6.73 -4.22
C THR A 171 -12.32 8.08 -4.92
N VAL A 172 -12.35 9.18 -4.16
CA VAL A 172 -12.10 10.54 -4.64
C VAL A 172 -10.72 11.00 -4.19
N VAL A 173 -9.92 11.53 -5.12
CA VAL A 173 -8.55 11.97 -4.84
C VAL A 173 -8.40 13.46 -5.15
N ARG A 174 -7.71 14.18 -4.25
CA ARG A 174 -7.29 15.56 -4.47
C ARG A 174 -5.78 15.61 -4.71
N ILE A 175 -5.38 16.10 -5.89
CA ILE A 175 -3.97 16.24 -6.29
C ILE A 175 -3.61 17.72 -6.23
N THR A 176 -2.55 18.08 -5.50
CA THR A 176 -2.10 19.47 -5.32
C THR A 176 -0.63 19.58 -5.70
N PRO A 177 -0.30 19.75 -6.99
CA PRO A 177 1.07 19.72 -7.45
C PRO A 177 1.77 21.07 -7.21
N LYS A 178 3.09 21.04 -7.00
CA LYS A 178 3.92 22.25 -6.86
C LYS A 178 4.36 22.85 -8.19
N ILE A 179 4.35 22.05 -9.26
CA ILE A 179 4.66 22.40 -10.64
C ILE A 179 3.56 21.82 -11.51
N ALA A 180 3.25 22.42 -12.67
CA ALA A 180 2.29 21.87 -13.61
C ALA A 180 2.60 20.40 -13.91
N ILE A 181 1.62 19.53 -13.66
CA ILE A 181 1.70 18.12 -14.07
C ILE A 181 1.42 18.05 -15.57
N GLN A 182 2.23 17.28 -16.28
CA GLN A 182 1.87 16.93 -17.65
C GLN A 182 0.75 15.90 -17.59
N LYS A 183 -0.38 16.27 -18.16
CA LYS A 183 -1.48 15.36 -18.45
C LYS A 183 -1.14 14.67 -19.77
N GLY A 184 -1.24 13.34 -19.81
CA GLY A 184 -1.00 12.58 -21.04
C GLY A 184 -1.84 13.10 -22.20
N SER A 185 -1.27 13.05 -23.40
CA SER A 185 -2.01 13.17 -24.66
C SER A 185 -2.38 11.79 -25.16
#